data_AF-A0AAV5IEJ2-F1
#
_entry.id   AF-A0AAV5IEJ2-F1
#
_cell.length_a   1.000
_cell.length_b   1.000
_cell.length_c   1.000
_cell.angle_alpha   90.00
_cell.angle_beta   90.00
_cell.angle_gamma   90.00
#
_symmetry.space_group_name_H-M   'P 1'
#
loop_
_entity.id
_entity.type
_entity.pdbx_description
1 polymer ?
#
loop_
_entity_poly.entity_id
_entity_poly.type
_entity_poly.pdbx_seq_one_letter_code
_entity_poly.pdbx_strand_id
1 'polypeptide(L)' 'MQNQEAVNLVKPIKDPQAAAKRLTMEALARKSKDDISCIVIRFG' A
#
# COMPACT_ATOMS: atom_id res chain seq x y z
N MET A 1 2.65 -8.11 6.40
CA MET A 1 1.82 -6.93 6.70
C MET A 1 0.44 -7.43 7.05
N GLN A 2 -0.16 -6.99 8.15
CA GLN A 2 -1.56 -7.33 8.44
C GLN A 2 -2.52 -6.35 7.76
N ASN A 3 -3.78 -6.73 7.55
CA ASN A 3 -4.76 -5.93 6.83
C ASN A 3 -4.93 -4.52 7.42
N GLN A 4 -5.06 -4.41 8.74
CA GLN A 4 -5.24 -3.12 9.40
C GLN A 4 -3.98 -2.24 9.33
N GLU A 5 -2.80 -2.87 9.35
CA GLU A 5 -1.52 -2.18 9.20
C GLU A 5 -1.41 -1.52 7.81
N ALA A 6 -1.83 -2.24 6.75
CA ALA A 6 -1.88 -1.70 5.39
C ALA A 6 -2.80 -0.48 5.29
N VAL A 7 -4.01 -0.57 5.87
CA VAL A 7 -4.98 0.54 5.87
C VAL A 7 -4.43 1.74 6.62
N ASN A 8 -3.89 1.54 7.82
CA ASN A 8 -3.35 2.62 8.64
C ASN A 8 -2.18 3.34 7.96
N LEU A 9 -1.34 2.59 7.25
CA LEU A 9 -0.20 3.13 6.51
C LEU A 9 -0.60 4.11 5.41
N VAL A 10 -1.70 3.83 4.70
CA VAL A 10 -2.12 4.65 3.53
C VAL A 10 -3.29 5.58 3.79
N LYS A 11 -4.01 5.43 4.91
CA LYS A 11 -5.15 6.28 5.31
C LYS A 11 -4.89 7.80 5.18
N PRO A 12 -3.73 8.36 5.56
CA PRO A 12 -3.49 9.80 5.43
C PRO A 12 -3.21 10.25 3.99
N ILE A 13 -2.95 9.33 3.06
CA ILE A 13 -2.60 9.64 1.67
C ILE A 13 -3.89 9.85 0.87
N LYS A 14 -4.08 11.07 0.32
CA LYS A 14 -5.28 11.42 -0.45
C LYS A 14 -5.32 10.76 -1.83
N ASP A 15 -4.19 10.82 -2.52
CA ASP A 15 -4.04 10.28 -3.87
C ASP A 15 -3.96 8.73 -3.82
N PRO A 16 -4.90 8.01 -4.46
CA PRO A 16 -4.88 6.55 -4.48
C PRO A 16 -3.64 5.96 -5.17
N GLN A 17 -3.06 6.64 -6.17
CA GLN A 17 -1.86 6.14 -6.83
C GLN A 17 -0.64 6.21 -5.90
N ALA A 18 -0.46 7.32 -5.18
CA ALA A 18 0.57 7.45 -4.14
C ALA A 18 0.38 6.44 -3.00
N ALA A 19 -0.86 6.16 -2.60
CA ALA A 19 -1.18 5.14 -1.60
C ALA A 19 -0.75 3.74 -2.06
N ALA A 20 -1.08 3.35 -3.29
CA ALA A 20 -0.67 2.08 -3.87
C ALA A 20 0.86 1.96 -3.95
N LYS A 21 1.55 3.02 -4.40
CA LYS A 21 3.02 3.06 -4.45
C LYS A 21 3.64 2.89 -3.07
N ARG A 22 3.06 3.50 -2.02
CA ARG A 22 3.53 3.36 -0.64
C ARG A 22 3.44 1.92 -0.15
N LEU A 23 2.35 1.20 -0.45
CA LEU A 23 2.19 -0.22 -0.09
C LEU A 23 3.21 -1.11 -0.79
N THR A 24 3.42 -0.90 -2.09
CA THR A 24 4.43 -1.65 -2.85
C THR A 24 5.83 -1.42 -2.30
N MET A 25 6.19 -0.16 -1.98
CA MET A 25 7.48 0.16 -1.37
C MET A 25 7.66 -0.47 0.01
N GLU A 26 6.61 -0.50 0.84
CA GLU A 26 6.64 -1.14 2.16
C GLU A 26 6.84 -2.66 2.04
N ALA A 27 6.17 -3.31 1.10
CA ALA A 27 6.35 -4.74 0.82
C ALA A 27 7.79 -5.05 0.36
N LEU A 28 8.36 -4.21 -0.50
CA LEU A 28 9.76 -4.32 -0.92
C LEU A 28 10.73 -4.12 0.25
N ALA A 29 10.50 -3.10 1.10
CA ALA A 29 11.34 -2.82 2.27
C ALA A 29 11.33 -3.98 3.28
N ARG A 30 10.22 -4.73 3.35
CA ARG A 30 10.08 -5.96 4.15
C ARG A 30 10.64 -7.21 3.47
N LYS A 31 11.37 -7.05 2.37
CA LYS A 31 12.03 -8.12 1.62
C LYS A 31 11.04 -9.15 1.07
N SER A 32 9.86 -8.71 0.65
CA SER A 32 9.00 -9.54 -0.21
C SER A 32 9.78 -9.93 -1.46
N LYS A 33 9.80 -11.22 -1.77
CA LYS A 33 10.65 -11.80 -2.84
C LYS A 33 9.88 -12.15 -4.11
N ASP A 34 8.55 -12.10 -4.05
CA ASP A 34 7.66 -12.39 -5.17
C ASP A 34 7.23 -11.08 -5.86
N ASP A 35 6.58 -11.18 -7.01
CA ASP A 35 6.04 -10.04 -7.74
C ASP A 35 4.95 -9.33 -6.93
N ILE A 36 5.03 -8.00 -6.85
CA ILE A 36 4.13 -7.17 -6.04
C ILE A 36 3.25 -6.32 -6.94
N SER A 37 1.94 -6.55 -6.89
CA SER A 37 0.92 -5.69 -7.51
C SER A 37 -0.01 -5.13 -6.44
N CYS A 38 -0.37 -3.84 -6.52
CA CYS A 38 -1.23 -3.18 -5.54
C CYS A 38 -2.24 -2.26 -6.24
N ILE A 39 -3.51 -2.36 -5.86
CA ILE A 39 -4.60 -1.47 -6.32
C ILE A 39 -5.21 -0.81 -5.09
N VAL A 40 -5.39 0.52 -5.15
CA VAL A 40 -6.08 1.28 -4.11
C VAL A 40 -7.26 2.01 -4.75
N ILE A 41 -8.44 1.80 -4.20
CA ILE A 41 -9.68 2.46 -4.63
C ILE A 41 -10.10 3.39 -3.50
N ARG A 42 -10.32 4.66 -3.83
CA ARG A 42 -10.87 5.64 -2.90
C ARG A 42 -12.30 5.97 -3.35
N PHE A 43 -13.26 5.60 -2.52
CA PHE A 43 -14.63 6.04 -2.69
C PHE A 43 -14.75 7.51 -2.25
N GLY A 44 -15.47 8.30 -3.03
CA GLY A 44 -15.79 9.70 -2.72
C GLY A 44 -16.78 9.81 -1.58
#